data_AF-R0KY19-F1
#
_entry.id   AF-R0KY19-F1
#
_cell.length_a   1.000
_cell.length_b   1.000
_cell.length_c   1.000
_cell.angle_alpha   90.00
_cell.angle_beta   90.00
_cell.angle_gamma   90.00
#
_symmetry.space_group_name_H-M   'P 1'
#
loop_
_entity.id
_entity.type
_entity.pdbx_description
1 polymer ?
#
loop_
_entity_poly.entity_id
_entity_poly.type
_entity_poly.pdbx_seq_one_letter_code
_entity_poly.pdbx_strand_id
1 'polypeptide(L)'
;RHHGSFNLNVEHIYIKTILKLGRDDSGKPTVDISACSTSISNVRVHFSGKLSWLYNLFRRTIESKFKKSLEKKLCDTLRSSARRYLQPYLQTVPVTANIDAVAGIDYSLTAAPVATAKFLNVGLKGECFSLAQRTPVPFTPPALAVPPVHNRMVYFGVSSYFFNTASFAYHTAGALIFDITDAMIPEDIEFRLNTSTFAAFLPQLDEMYPNMPMKFRLSAPSAPFLNIGTNGVSLQPVVDIQAYAIYPNGNLAPLFLLGLTGNVSATTDVQSGRMVGSLAVGR
;
A
#
# COMPACT_ATOMS: atom_id res chain seq x y z
N ARG A 1 -39.91 12.39 -54.42
CA ARG A 1 -39.06 12.29 -53.20
C ARG A 1 -37.61 12.52 -53.62
N HIS A 2 -36.98 13.59 -53.14
CA HIS A 2 -35.55 13.81 -53.35
C HIS A 2 -34.76 12.99 -52.32
N HIS A 3 -33.64 12.41 -52.73
CA HIS A 3 -32.70 11.65 -51.89
C HIS A 3 -31.29 12.22 -52.09
N GLY A 4 -30.44 12.11 -51.09
CA GLY A 4 -29.06 12.60 -51.13
C GLY A 4 -28.32 12.36 -49.82
N SER A 5 -27.03 12.70 -49.79
CA SER A 5 -26.19 12.60 -48.61
C SER A 5 -25.60 13.97 -48.25
N PHE A 6 -25.09 14.09 -47.02
CA PHE A 6 -24.37 15.28 -46.60
C PHE A 6 -23.23 14.88 -45.66
N ASN A 7 -22.17 15.69 -45.66
CA ASN A 7 -21.09 15.62 -44.71
C ASN A 7 -21.20 16.79 -43.74
N LEU A 8 -20.99 16.54 -42.45
CA LEU A 8 -21.03 17.56 -41.41
C LEU A 8 -19.71 17.53 -40.65
N ASN A 9 -19.05 18.69 -40.60
CA ASN A 9 -17.82 18.90 -39.83
C ASN A 9 -18.11 19.82 -38.65
N VAL A 10 -17.73 19.38 -37.45
CA VAL A 10 -17.87 20.17 -36.22
C VAL A 10 -16.48 20.64 -35.81
N GLU A 11 -16.30 21.95 -35.73
CA GLU A 11 -14.99 22.57 -35.51
C GLU A 11 -14.97 23.37 -34.20
N HIS A 12 -13.80 23.39 -33.56
CA HIS A 12 -13.55 24.14 -32.31
C HIS A 12 -14.52 23.76 -31.19
N ILE A 13 -14.51 22.47 -30.82
CA ILE A 13 -15.26 21.98 -29.66
C ILE A 13 -14.43 22.25 -28.40
N TYR A 14 -14.97 23.05 -27.49
CA TYR A 14 -14.38 23.29 -26.18
C TYR A 14 -15.19 22.54 -25.12
N ILE A 15 -14.51 21.76 -24.28
CA ILE A 15 -15.12 20.96 -23.21
C ILE A 15 -14.44 21.33 -21.91
N LYS A 16 -15.23 21.67 -20.90
CA LYS A 16 -14.78 21.88 -19.52
C LYS A 16 -15.59 21.00 -18.58
N THR A 17 -14.91 20.22 -17.75
CA THR A 17 -15.52 19.35 -16.76
C THR A 17 -14.88 19.57 -15.39
N ILE A 18 -15.69 19.50 -14.34
CA ILE A 18 -15.23 19.48 -12.95
C ILE A 18 -15.45 18.07 -12.41
N LEU A 19 -14.36 17.40 -12.08
CA LEU A 19 -14.38 16.10 -11.41
C LEU A 19 -14.46 16.34 -9.90
N LYS A 20 -15.44 15.69 -9.27
CA LYS A 20 -15.58 15.62 -7.82
C LYS A 20 -15.03 14.29 -7.36
N LEU A 21 -13.91 14.32 -6.65
CA LEU A 21 -13.33 13.15 -6.00
C LEU A 21 -13.92 12.98 -4.59
N GLY A 22 -14.12 11.74 -4.18
CA GLY A 22 -14.72 11.41 -2.90
C GLY A 22 -14.19 10.10 -2.33
N ARG A 23 -14.81 9.69 -1.23
CA ARG A 23 -14.60 8.43 -0.53
C ARG A 23 -15.97 7.83 -0.25
N ASP A 24 -16.14 6.53 -0.48
CA ASP A 24 -17.32 5.79 -0.01
C ASP A 24 -17.11 5.19 1.38
N ASP A 25 -18.17 4.61 1.95
CA ASP A 25 -18.15 4.04 3.30
C ASP A 25 -17.21 2.83 3.44
N SER A 26 -16.86 2.19 2.32
CA SER A 26 -15.87 1.10 2.28
C SER A 26 -14.42 1.60 2.27
N GLY A 27 -14.22 2.92 2.21
CA GLY A 27 -12.90 3.53 2.10
C GLY A 27 -12.32 3.53 0.69
N LYS A 28 -13.13 3.29 -0.35
CA LYS A 28 -12.67 3.37 -1.74
C LYS A 28 -12.84 4.77 -2.34
N PRO A 29 -12.00 5.15 -3.30
CA PRO A 29 -12.16 6.42 -4.02
C PRO A 29 -13.42 6.42 -4.88
N THR A 30 -14.08 7.57 -4.93
CA THR A 30 -15.20 7.84 -5.83
C THR A 30 -14.92 9.04 -6.72
N VAL A 31 -15.55 9.06 -7.88
CA VAL A 31 -15.47 10.15 -8.86
C VAL A 31 -16.84 10.38 -9.51
N ASP A 32 -17.21 11.65 -9.64
CA ASP A 32 -18.36 12.06 -10.45
C ASP A 32 -18.04 13.36 -11.18
N ILE A 33 -18.85 13.72 -12.19
CA ILE A 33 -18.76 15.01 -12.87
C ILE A 33 -19.82 15.94 -12.29
N SER A 34 -19.39 16.87 -11.44
CA SER A 34 -20.29 17.85 -10.80
C SER A 34 -20.75 18.94 -11.76
N ALA A 35 -19.87 19.36 -12.68
CA ALA A 35 -20.19 20.35 -13.71
C ALA A 35 -19.58 19.94 -15.05
N CYS A 36 -20.32 20.18 -16.12
CA CYS A 36 -19.85 20.00 -17.49
C CYS A 36 -20.41 21.14 -18.35
N SER A 37 -19.55 21.81 -19.10
CA SER A 37 -19.94 22.76 -20.13
C SER A 37 -19.20 22.44 -21.42
N THR A 38 -19.95 22.34 -22.50
CA THR A 38 -19.39 22.16 -23.85
C THR A 38 -19.86 23.32 -24.73
N SER A 39 -18.99 23.85 -25.57
CA SER A 39 -19.33 24.86 -26.56
C SER A 39 -18.77 24.49 -27.93
N ILE A 40 -19.58 24.70 -28.97
CA ILE A 40 -19.22 24.43 -30.37
C ILE A 40 -19.24 25.75 -31.14
N SER A 41 -18.08 26.21 -31.59
CA SER A 41 -18.02 27.47 -32.34
C SER A 41 -18.61 27.34 -33.74
N ASN A 42 -18.23 26.30 -34.50
CA ASN A 42 -18.58 26.23 -35.91
C ASN A 42 -19.06 24.83 -36.35
N VAL A 43 -20.05 24.79 -37.23
CA VAL A 43 -20.55 23.57 -37.87
C VAL A 43 -20.62 23.82 -39.38
N ARG A 44 -19.85 23.09 -40.16
CA ARG A 44 -19.88 23.16 -41.63
C ARG A 44 -20.63 21.97 -42.18
N VAL A 45 -21.58 22.22 -43.06
CA VAL A 45 -22.33 21.16 -43.75
C VAL A 45 -22.08 21.25 -45.25
N HIS A 46 -21.82 20.10 -45.87
CA HIS A 46 -21.65 19.95 -47.31
C HIS A 46 -22.68 18.95 -47.84
N PHE A 47 -23.64 19.44 -48.62
CA PHE A 47 -24.65 18.59 -49.26
C PHE A 47 -24.15 18.14 -50.63
N SER A 48 -24.25 16.85 -50.93
CA SER A 48 -23.88 16.30 -52.24
C SER A 48 -25.04 16.47 -53.24
N GLY A 49 -24.73 16.68 -54.53
CA GLY A 49 -25.70 16.78 -55.62
C GLY A 49 -26.43 18.14 -55.71
N LYS A 50 -27.69 18.15 -56.18
CA LYS A 50 -28.50 19.36 -56.46
C LYS A 50 -29.14 20.00 -55.20
N LEU A 51 -28.68 19.64 -54.02
CA LEU A 51 -29.27 20.00 -52.72
C LEU A 51 -28.60 21.20 -52.04
N SER A 52 -27.76 21.95 -52.75
CA SER A 52 -27.02 23.11 -52.23
C SER A 52 -27.94 24.19 -51.61
N TRP A 53 -29.18 24.31 -52.06
CA TRP A 53 -30.18 25.22 -51.49
C TRP A 53 -30.50 24.91 -50.01
N LEU A 54 -30.33 23.65 -49.55
CA LEU A 54 -30.55 23.25 -48.15
C LEU A 54 -29.53 23.82 -47.18
N TYR A 55 -28.39 24.31 -47.67
CA TYR A 55 -27.36 24.93 -46.81
C TYR A 55 -27.91 26.12 -46.03
N ASN A 56 -28.65 27.01 -46.68
CA ASN A 56 -29.23 28.19 -46.04
C ASN A 56 -30.33 27.81 -45.04
N LEU A 57 -31.10 26.75 -45.35
CA LEU A 57 -32.09 26.20 -44.42
C LEU A 57 -31.43 25.61 -43.17
N PHE A 58 -30.36 24.84 -43.35
CA PHE A 58 -29.60 24.26 -42.24
C PHE A 58 -29.04 25.36 -41.33
N ARG A 59 -28.35 26.35 -41.90
CA ARG A 59 -27.78 27.48 -41.14
C ARG A 59 -28.83 28.26 -40.35
N ARG A 60 -29.99 28.55 -40.95
CA ARG A 60 -31.02 29.37 -40.32
C ARG A 60 -31.81 28.63 -39.25
N THR A 61 -32.06 27.33 -39.43
CA THR A 61 -33.08 26.62 -38.66
C THR A 61 -32.53 25.46 -37.83
N ILE A 62 -31.48 24.79 -38.30
CA ILE A 62 -31.00 23.52 -37.75
C ILE A 62 -29.72 23.72 -36.94
N GLU A 63 -28.77 24.55 -37.40
CA GLU A 63 -27.42 24.67 -36.83
C GLU A 63 -27.43 24.90 -35.31
N SER A 64 -28.19 25.88 -34.83
CA SER A 64 -28.26 26.18 -33.39
C SER A 64 -28.86 25.03 -32.57
N LYS A 65 -29.92 24.39 -33.09
CA LYS A 65 -30.55 23.23 -32.43
C LYS A 65 -29.62 22.03 -32.40
N PHE A 66 -28.90 21.80 -33.49
CA PHE A 66 -27.89 20.76 -33.62
C PHE A 66 -26.75 20.99 -32.63
N LYS A 67 -26.16 22.20 -32.58
CA LYS A 67 -25.10 22.56 -31.63
C LYS A 67 -25.53 22.27 -30.18
N LYS A 68 -26.67 22.82 -29.76
CA LYS A 68 -27.21 22.60 -28.39
C LYS A 68 -27.43 21.12 -28.07
N SER A 69 -27.97 20.36 -29.03
CA SER A 69 -28.20 18.93 -28.87
C SER A 69 -26.89 18.15 -28.74
N LEU A 70 -25.90 18.47 -29.58
CA LEU A 70 -24.59 17.82 -29.56
C LEU A 70 -23.80 18.18 -28.29
N GLU A 71 -23.78 19.44 -27.88
CA GLU A 71 -23.17 19.91 -26.62
C GLU A 71 -23.74 19.15 -25.41
N LYS A 72 -25.08 19.02 -25.34
CA LYS A 72 -25.75 18.24 -24.29
C LYS A 72 -25.32 16.78 -24.34
N LYS A 73 -25.33 16.17 -25.54
CA LYS A 73 -24.99 14.76 -25.71
C LYS A 73 -23.53 14.46 -25.35
N LEU A 74 -22.62 15.39 -25.62
CA LEU A 74 -21.20 15.29 -25.23
C LEU A 74 -21.07 15.26 -23.70
N CYS A 75 -21.71 16.19 -22.99
CA CYS A 75 -21.71 16.18 -21.53
C CYS A 75 -22.35 14.90 -20.93
N ASP A 76 -23.47 14.44 -21.50
CA ASP A 76 -24.11 13.19 -21.05
C ASP A 76 -23.21 11.97 -21.27
N THR A 77 -22.48 11.94 -22.39
CA THR A 77 -21.52 10.89 -22.72
C THR A 77 -20.32 10.90 -21.76
N LEU A 78 -19.81 12.08 -21.41
CA LEU A 78 -18.72 12.22 -20.42
C LEU A 78 -19.15 11.74 -19.04
N ARG A 79 -20.35 12.14 -18.58
CA ARG A 79 -20.92 11.64 -17.31
C ARG A 79 -21.09 10.13 -17.31
N SER A 80 -21.63 9.59 -18.39
CA SER A 80 -21.77 8.14 -18.56
C SER A 80 -20.41 7.44 -18.55
N SER A 81 -19.40 8.00 -19.22
CA SER A 81 -18.05 7.44 -19.28
C SER A 81 -17.35 7.46 -17.92
N ALA A 82 -17.47 8.56 -17.16
CA ALA A 82 -16.95 8.65 -15.81
C ALA A 82 -17.55 7.56 -14.91
N ARG A 83 -18.86 7.34 -14.99
CA ARG A 83 -19.57 6.31 -14.20
C ARG A 83 -19.28 4.88 -14.66
N ARG A 84 -19.13 4.66 -15.96
CA ARG A 84 -18.97 3.32 -16.55
C ARG A 84 -17.53 2.82 -16.56
N TYR A 85 -16.56 3.72 -16.65
CA TYR A 85 -15.16 3.36 -16.81
C TYR A 85 -14.28 3.90 -15.69
N LEU A 86 -14.35 5.21 -15.42
CA LEU A 86 -13.43 5.84 -14.45
C LEU A 86 -13.73 5.41 -13.01
N GLN A 87 -15.00 5.42 -12.61
CA GLN A 87 -15.43 5.00 -11.27
C GLN A 87 -15.04 3.52 -11.00
N PRO A 88 -15.37 2.54 -11.86
CA PRO A 88 -14.91 1.17 -11.68
C PRO A 88 -13.39 1.02 -11.67
N TYR A 89 -12.67 1.77 -12.48
CA TYR A 89 -11.20 1.76 -12.48
C TYR A 89 -10.64 2.24 -11.14
N LEU A 90 -11.13 3.36 -10.59
CA LEU A 90 -10.69 3.81 -9.26
C LEU A 90 -11.02 2.80 -8.16
N GLN A 91 -12.10 2.05 -8.32
CA GLN A 91 -12.55 1.01 -7.39
C GLN A 91 -11.70 -0.26 -7.43
N THR A 92 -10.75 -0.41 -8.38
CA THR A 92 -9.78 -1.52 -8.38
C THR A 92 -8.65 -1.30 -7.37
N VAL A 93 -8.50 -0.09 -6.83
CA VAL A 93 -7.52 0.17 -5.76
C VAL A 93 -7.89 -0.71 -4.55
N PRO A 94 -6.95 -1.53 -4.05
CA PRO A 94 -7.24 -2.42 -2.94
C PRO A 94 -7.48 -1.60 -1.67
N VAL A 95 -8.57 -1.89 -0.97
CA VAL A 95 -8.79 -1.41 0.40
C VAL A 95 -7.97 -2.22 1.37
N THR A 96 -7.84 -3.53 1.11
CA THR A 96 -6.99 -4.42 1.88
C THR A 96 -6.14 -5.26 0.95
N ALA A 97 -4.90 -5.53 1.35
CA ALA A 97 -4.00 -6.44 0.62
C ALA A 97 -3.27 -7.34 1.62
N ASN A 98 -3.20 -8.64 1.35
CA ASN A 98 -2.44 -9.56 2.18
C ASN A 98 -0.94 -9.38 1.90
N ILE A 99 -0.14 -9.36 2.97
CA ILE A 99 1.32 -9.42 2.88
C ILE A 99 1.73 -10.88 2.70
N ASP A 100 1.24 -11.73 3.61
CA ASP A 100 1.49 -13.17 3.67
C ASP A 100 0.32 -13.89 4.38
N ALA A 101 0.58 -15.08 4.95
CA ALA A 101 -0.41 -15.87 5.69
C ALA A 101 -0.72 -15.33 7.10
N VAL A 102 0.07 -14.38 7.60
CA VAL A 102 -0.02 -13.83 8.96
C VAL A 102 -0.65 -12.45 8.96
N ALA A 103 -0.25 -11.57 8.05
CA ALA A 103 -0.61 -10.16 8.08
C ALA A 103 -1.19 -9.63 6.76
N GLY A 104 -2.05 -8.63 6.87
CA GLY A 104 -2.55 -7.81 5.77
C GLY A 104 -2.41 -6.32 6.06
N ILE A 105 -2.61 -5.50 5.03
CA ILE A 105 -2.53 -4.04 5.07
C ILE A 105 -3.91 -3.47 4.76
N ASP A 106 -4.35 -2.47 5.53
CA ASP A 106 -5.50 -1.62 5.28
C ASP A 106 -5.05 -0.31 4.61
N TYR A 107 -5.39 -0.18 3.34
CA TYR A 107 -5.20 0.99 2.47
C TYR A 107 -6.49 1.79 2.26
N SER A 108 -7.52 1.59 3.09
CA SER A 108 -8.73 2.43 3.02
C SER A 108 -8.36 3.91 3.04
N LEU A 109 -9.07 4.71 2.24
CA LEU A 109 -8.98 6.15 2.33
C LEU A 109 -9.42 6.59 3.72
N THR A 110 -8.69 7.53 4.32
CA THR A 110 -9.08 8.13 5.60
C THR A 110 -10.04 9.31 5.40
N ALA A 111 -9.96 9.96 4.24
CA ALA A 111 -10.82 11.06 3.82
C ALA A 111 -10.93 11.10 2.28
N ALA A 112 -11.82 11.95 1.76
CA ALA A 112 -11.87 12.23 0.33
C ALA A 112 -10.53 12.83 -0.15
N PRO A 113 -10.07 12.51 -1.38
CA PRO A 113 -8.86 13.13 -1.94
C PRO A 113 -8.95 14.66 -1.97
N VAL A 114 -7.90 15.33 -1.53
CA VAL A 114 -7.86 16.80 -1.40
C VAL A 114 -6.98 17.39 -2.50
N ALA A 115 -7.61 18.11 -3.43
CA ALA A 115 -6.90 18.84 -4.48
C ALA A 115 -6.37 20.18 -3.95
N THR A 116 -5.09 20.45 -4.16
CA THR A 116 -4.46 21.76 -3.94
C THR A 116 -4.14 22.42 -5.28
N ALA A 117 -3.58 23.63 -5.25
CA ALA A 117 -3.11 24.29 -6.46
C ALA A 117 -1.96 23.54 -7.18
N LYS A 118 -1.27 22.60 -6.48
CA LYS A 118 -0.05 21.96 -6.99
C LYS A 118 -0.11 20.43 -7.04
N PHE A 119 -0.86 19.81 -6.14
CA PHE A 119 -0.91 18.35 -6.00
C PHE A 119 -2.27 17.86 -5.49
N LEU A 120 -2.55 16.58 -5.72
CA LEU A 120 -3.68 15.86 -5.17
C LEU A 120 -3.20 14.99 -4.00
N ASN A 121 -3.70 15.27 -2.80
CA ASN A 121 -3.41 14.47 -1.61
C ASN A 121 -4.41 13.33 -1.47
N VAL A 122 -3.89 12.12 -1.33
CA VAL A 122 -4.68 10.91 -1.08
C VAL A 122 -4.22 10.31 0.24
N GLY A 123 -5.02 10.48 1.30
CA GLY A 123 -4.73 9.92 2.61
C GLY A 123 -5.19 8.47 2.70
N LEU A 124 -4.25 7.55 2.94
CA LEU A 124 -4.51 6.12 3.16
C LEU A 124 -4.32 5.80 4.64
N LYS A 125 -5.04 4.80 5.15
CA LYS A 125 -4.92 4.36 6.54
C LYS A 125 -3.53 3.80 6.84
N GLY A 126 -3.01 2.94 5.95
CA GLY A 126 -1.64 2.42 6.05
C GLY A 126 -1.39 1.66 7.35
N GLU A 127 -2.33 0.79 7.72
CA GLU A 127 -2.31 0.04 8.98
C GLU A 127 -2.19 -1.46 8.69
N CYS A 128 -1.21 -2.13 9.26
CA CYS A 128 -1.13 -3.58 9.17
C CYS A 128 -1.95 -4.25 10.26
N PHE A 129 -2.57 -5.39 9.95
CA PHE A 129 -3.39 -6.16 10.87
C PHE A 129 -3.09 -7.66 10.73
N SER A 130 -3.25 -8.41 11.82
CA SER A 130 -3.16 -9.87 11.80
C SER A 130 -4.40 -10.47 11.14
N LEU A 131 -4.21 -11.45 10.25
CA LEU A 131 -5.28 -12.20 9.59
C LEU A 131 -5.99 -13.14 10.57
N ALA A 132 -5.31 -13.59 11.63
CA ALA A 132 -5.90 -14.44 12.66
C ALA A 132 -6.86 -13.66 13.58
N GLN A 133 -6.46 -12.46 14.01
CA GLN A 133 -7.28 -11.60 14.86
C GLN A 133 -6.93 -10.13 14.66
N ARG A 134 -7.92 -9.31 14.33
CA ARG A 134 -7.76 -7.86 14.29
C ARG A 134 -7.81 -7.27 15.70
N THR A 135 -6.66 -6.91 16.23
CA THR A 135 -6.52 -6.17 17.48
C THR A 135 -6.37 -4.67 17.21
N PRO A 136 -7.01 -3.80 18.01
CA PRO A 136 -6.80 -2.36 17.91
C PRO A 136 -5.33 -2.00 18.17
N VAL A 137 -4.79 -1.13 17.32
CA VAL A 137 -3.42 -0.63 17.46
C VAL A 137 -3.35 0.34 18.66
N PRO A 138 -2.42 0.16 19.62
CA PRO A 138 -2.37 0.95 20.86
C PRO A 138 -1.65 2.32 20.73
N PHE A 139 -1.41 2.78 19.51
CA PHE A 139 -0.72 4.04 19.21
C PHE A 139 -1.31 4.71 17.97
N THR A 140 -1.02 6.00 17.77
CA THR A 140 -1.59 6.80 16.70
C THR A 140 -0.56 7.15 15.61
N PRO A 141 -0.99 7.40 14.37
CA PRO A 141 -0.08 7.81 13.31
C PRO A 141 0.47 9.22 13.56
N PRO A 142 1.77 9.46 13.33
CA PRO A 142 2.33 10.80 13.39
C PRO A 142 1.86 11.63 12.20
N ALA A 143 1.89 12.96 12.34
CA ALA A 143 1.67 13.85 11.21
C ALA A 143 2.76 13.63 10.15
N LEU A 144 2.34 13.43 8.91
CA LEU A 144 3.24 13.17 7.79
C LEU A 144 3.17 14.32 6.79
N ALA A 145 4.28 15.02 6.60
CA ALA A 145 4.42 16.06 5.60
C ALA A 145 5.30 15.55 4.46
N VAL A 146 4.73 15.49 3.25
CA VAL A 146 5.49 15.20 2.04
C VAL A 146 6.01 16.52 1.46
N PRO A 147 7.32 16.67 1.20
CA PRO A 147 7.86 17.91 0.65
C PRO A 147 7.22 18.28 -0.70
N PRO A 148 6.97 19.57 -0.98
CA PRO A 148 6.32 20.01 -2.22
C PRO A 148 7.31 20.03 -3.38
N VAL A 149 7.78 18.85 -3.78
CA VAL A 149 8.66 18.64 -4.93
C VAL A 149 7.81 18.23 -6.13
N HIS A 150 8.23 18.63 -7.34
CA HIS A 150 7.43 18.47 -8.57
C HIS A 150 8.21 17.74 -9.68
N ASN A 151 9.21 16.94 -9.30
CA ASN A 151 10.08 16.23 -10.25
C ASN A 151 9.63 14.79 -10.56
N ARG A 152 8.53 14.33 -9.95
CA ARG A 152 7.92 13.00 -10.15
C ARG A 152 6.39 13.13 -10.22
N MET A 153 5.73 12.14 -10.83
CA MET A 153 4.27 12.12 -10.96
C MET A 153 3.55 11.79 -9.63
N VAL A 154 4.17 10.94 -8.79
CA VAL A 154 3.59 10.46 -7.54
C VAL A 154 4.67 10.42 -6.47
N TYR A 155 4.28 10.75 -5.24
CA TYR A 155 5.11 10.61 -4.04
C TYR A 155 4.35 9.77 -3.02
N PHE A 156 5.06 8.83 -2.40
CA PHE A 156 4.53 8.05 -1.29
C PHE A 156 5.17 8.53 0.01
N GLY A 157 4.34 9.01 0.93
CA GLY A 157 4.74 9.21 2.31
C GLY A 157 4.39 7.95 3.10
N VAL A 158 5.36 7.37 3.80
CA VAL A 158 5.14 6.25 4.72
C VAL A 158 5.66 6.64 6.09
N SER A 159 4.80 6.58 7.11
CA SER A 159 5.15 6.93 8.48
C SER A 159 5.68 5.72 9.25
N SER A 160 6.37 5.95 10.37
CA SER A 160 6.79 4.89 11.29
C SER A 160 5.61 4.03 11.77
N TYR A 161 4.42 4.62 11.84
CA TYR A 161 3.18 3.93 12.18
C TYR A 161 2.91 2.69 11.30
N PHE A 162 3.12 2.78 9.99
CA PHE A 162 2.93 1.64 9.08
C PHE A 162 3.82 0.44 9.47
N PHE A 163 5.10 0.70 9.74
CA PHE A 163 6.04 -0.35 10.14
C PHE A 163 5.77 -0.88 11.55
N ASN A 164 5.39 -0.01 12.48
CA ASN A 164 5.08 -0.40 13.86
C ASN A 164 3.80 -1.22 13.95
N THR A 165 2.80 -0.95 13.12
CA THR A 165 1.60 -1.80 13.03
C THR A 165 1.90 -3.15 12.41
N ALA A 166 2.83 -3.23 11.45
CA ALA A 166 3.29 -4.52 10.91
C ALA A 166 3.94 -5.35 12.02
N SER A 167 4.91 -4.75 12.72
CA SER A 167 5.59 -5.38 13.86
C SER A 167 4.60 -5.87 14.92
N PHE A 168 3.62 -5.04 15.28
CA PHE A 168 2.56 -5.39 16.22
C PHE A 168 1.70 -6.57 15.72
N ALA A 169 1.31 -6.59 14.45
CA ALA A 169 0.54 -7.68 13.85
C ALA A 169 1.30 -9.01 13.89
N TYR A 170 2.58 -9.03 13.51
CA TYR A 170 3.40 -10.25 13.57
C TYR A 170 3.67 -10.71 15.00
N HIS A 171 3.94 -9.78 15.92
CA HIS A 171 4.16 -10.08 17.32
C HIS A 171 2.91 -10.69 17.97
N THR A 172 1.75 -10.06 17.80
CA THR A 172 0.48 -10.54 18.38
C THR A 172 0.00 -11.85 17.76
N ALA A 173 0.39 -12.14 16.51
CA ALA A 173 0.16 -13.44 15.87
C ALA A 173 1.12 -14.55 16.36
N GLY A 174 2.09 -14.23 17.22
CA GLY A 174 3.10 -15.20 17.69
C GLY A 174 4.12 -15.60 16.62
N ALA A 175 4.22 -14.83 15.53
CA ALA A 175 5.12 -15.14 14.41
C ALA A 175 6.58 -14.78 14.68
N LEU A 176 6.87 -14.02 15.75
CA LEU A 176 8.22 -13.64 16.17
C LEU A 176 8.79 -14.60 17.22
N ILE A 177 8.57 -15.90 17.03
CA ILE A 177 9.10 -16.99 17.87
C ILE A 177 9.77 -18.01 16.97
N PHE A 178 11.02 -18.36 17.27
CA PHE A 178 11.79 -19.30 16.47
C PHE A 178 12.73 -20.14 17.34
N ASP A 179 12.87 -21.42 16.98
CA ASP A 179 13.80 -22.33 17.64
C ASP A 179 15.08 -22.46 16.79
N ILE A 180 16.24 -22.30 17.41
CA ILE A 180 17.54 -22.68 16.85
C ILE A 180 17.92 -24.03 17.45
N THR A 181 18.16 -24.99 16.56
CA THR A 181 18.54 -26.36 16.91
C THR A 181 19.92 -26.69 16.35
N ASP A 182 20.58 -27.72 16.88
CA ASP A 182 21.93 -28.11 16.44
C ASP A 182 22.01 -28.40 14.93
N ALA A 183 20.93 -28.97 14.37
CA ALA A 183 20.83 -29.26 12.93
C ALA A 183 20.85 -28.02 12.02
N MET A 184 20.64 -26.82 12.57
CA MET A 184 20.73 -25.56 11.84
C MET A 184 22.17 -25.01 11.80
N ILE A 185 23.08 -25.59 12.57
CA ILE A 185 24.49 -25.19 12.59
C ILE A 185 25.23 -25.93 11.46
N PRO A 186 25.86 -25.19 10.53
CA PRO A 186 26.69 -25.78 9.47
C PRO A 186 27.71 -26.79 9.99
N GLU A 187 27.95 -27.86 9.23
CA GLU A 187 28.78 -28.98 9.71
C GLU A 187 30.26 -28.62 9.92
N ASP A 188 30.74 -27.58 9.24
CA ASP A 188 32.09 -27.03 9.33
C ASP A 188 32.34 -26.23 10.62
N ILE A 189 31.28 -25.91 11.37
CA ILE A 189 31.38 -25.22 12.66
C ILE A 189 31.55 -26.26 13.76
N GLU A 190 32.70 -26.21 14.46
CA GLU A 190 33.01 -27.11 15.58
C GLU A 190 32.08 -26.89 16.79
N PHE A 191 31.50 -25.70 16.91
CA PHE A 191 30.59 -25.34 17.99
C PHE A 191 29.21 -26.01 17.79
N ARG A 192 28.85 -26.90 18.72
CA ARG A 192 27.56 -27.61 18.72
C ARG A 192 26.67 -27.20 19.89
N LEU A 193 25.36 -27.31 19.70
CA LEU A 193 24.36 -27.07 20.73
C LEU A 193 24.21 -28.32 21.61
N ASN A 194 25.16 -28.52 22.51
CA ASN A 194 25.09 -29.49 23.59
C ASN A 194 25.75 -28.96 24.86
N THR A 195 25.37 -29.51 26.01
CA THR A 195 25.80 -29.05 27.32
C THR A 195 27.30 -29.20 27.54
N SER A 196 27.93 -30.24 26.99
CA SER A 196 29.38 -30.46 27.10
C SER A 196 30.19 -29.39 26.35
N THR A 197 29.71 -28.92 25.19
CA THR A 197 30.33 -27.80 24.45
C THR A 197 30.15 -26.49 25.21
N PHE A 198 28.97 -26.26 25.77
CA PHE A 198 28.68 -25.07 26.57
C PHE A 198 29.34 -25.05 27.96
N ALA A 199 29.82 -26.20 28.44
CA ALA A 199 30.56 -26.32 29.70
C ALA A 199 31.83 -25.46 29.72
N ALA A 200 32.41 -25.16 28.54
CA ALA A 200 33.53 -24.23 28.41
C ALA A 200 33.19 -22.80 28.90
N PHE A 201 31.91 -22.41 28.90
CA PHE A 201 31.43 -21.11 29.36
C PHE A 201 30.68 -21.22 30.69
N LEU A 202 29.92 -22.29 30.88
CA LEU A 202 29.07 -22.55 32.05
C LEU A 202 29.24 -24.01 32.50
N PRO A 203 30.28 -24.32 33.31
CA PRO A 203 30.63 -25.71 33.68
C PRO A 203 29.49 -26.50 34.34
N GLN A 204 28.63 -25.83 35.09
CA GLN A 204 27.48 -26.41 35.80
C GLN A 204 26.48 -27.11 34.86
N LEU A 205 26.46 -26.75 33.57
CA LEU A 205 25.56 -27.37 32.59
C LEU A 205 25.87 -28.84 32.36
N ASP A 206 27.15 -29.21 32.28
CA ASP A 206 27.55 -30.60 32.04
C ASP A 206 27.51 -31.42 33.34
N GLU A 207 27.68 -30.79 34.50
CA GLU A 207 27.48 -31.44 35.80
C GLU A 207 26.00 -31.83 36.02
N MET A 208 25.07 -30.94 35.70
CA MET A 208 23.62 -31.18 35.92
C MET A 208 22.94 -31.92 34.77
N TYR A 209 23.39 -31.69 33.53
CA TYR A 209 22.80 -32.22 32.31
C TYR A 209 23.90 -32.79 31.39
N PRO A 210 24.60 -33.87 31.79
CA PRO A 210 25.78 -34.35 31.09
C PRO A 210 25.48 -34.78 29.65
N ASN A 211 26.25 -34.22 28.70
CA ASN A 211 26.18 -34.54 27.26
C ASN A 211 24.75 -34.55 26.67
N MET A 212 23.93 -33.57 27.06
CA MET A 212 22.57 -33.42 26.55
C MET A 212 22.51 -32.47 25.35
N PRO A 213 21.71 -32.77 24.31
CA PRO A 213 21.43 -31.83 23.24
C PRO A 213 20.75 -30.58 23.78
N MET A 214 21.03 -29.43 23.16
CA MET A 214 20.45 -28.14 23.50
C MET A 214 19.66 -27.56 22.33
N LYS A 215 18.72 -26.67 22.66
CA LYS A 215 18.15 -25.74 21.70
C LYS A 215 18.00 -24.35 22.32
N PHE A 216 17.97 -23.35 21.47
CA PHE A 216 17.57 -22.00 21.86
C PHE A 216 16.20 -21.69 21.30
N ARG A 217 15.32 -21.15 22.14
CA ARG A 217 14.06 -20.56 21.72
C ARG A 217 14.19 -19.06 21.80
N LEU A 218 14.06 -18.40 20.67
CA LEU A 218 14.12 -16.96 20.54
C LEU A 218 12.71 -16.42 20.42
N SER A 219 12.43 -15.33 21.13
CA SER A 219 11.15 -14.65 21.09
C SER A 219 11.32 -13.16 21.28
N ALA A 220 10.49 -12.37 20.62
CA ALA A 220 10.37 -10.95 20.95
C ALA A 220 9.40 -10.79 22.14
N PRO A 221 9.83 -10.27 23.32
CA PRO A 221 8.93 -10.06 24.47
C PRO A 221 7.94 -8.92 24.25
N SER A 222 8.22 -8.02 23.32
CA SER A 222 7.31 -6.99 22.85
C SER A 222 7.53 -6.74 21.36
N ALA A 223 6.54 -6.13 20.69
CA ALA A 223 6.63 -5.80 19.27
C ALA A 223 7.80 -4.82 19.02
N PRO A 224 8.78 -5.17 18.16
CA PRO A 224 9.87 -4.26 17.81
C PRO A 224 9.36 -2.90 17.32
N PHE A 225 9.94 -1.80 17.81
CA PHE A 225 9.48 -0.45 17.49
C PHE A 225 10.51 0.30 16.65
N LEU A 226 10.08 0.77 15.49
CA LEU A 226 10.85 1.49 14.49
C LEU A 226 10.53 2.99 14.58
N ASN A 227 11.59 3.81 14.54
CA ASN A 227 11.49 5.26 14.47
C ASN A 227 12.07 5.77 13.15
N ILE A 228 11.36 6.70 12.51
CA ILE A 228 11.82 7.42 11.32
C ILE A 228 12.05 8.86 11.75
N GLY A 229 13.32 9.27 11.83
CA GLY A 229 13.72 10.63 12.18
C GLY A 229 14.50 11.30 11.06
N THR A 230 15.00 12.52 11.31
CA THR A 230 15.86 13.25 10.37
C THR A 230 17.17 12.55 10.07
N ASN A 231 17.65 11.72 10.99
CA ASN A 231 18.91 10.99 10.89
C ASN A 231 18.74 9.60 10.25
N GLY A 232 17.54 9.28 9.74
CA GLY A 232 17.22 8.00 9.12
C GLY A 232 16.30 7.13 9.98
N VAL A 233 16.39 5.82 9.75
CA VAL A 233 15.58 4.80 10.41
C VAL A 233 16.36 4.20 11.57
N SER A 234 15.76 4.15 12.75
CA SER A 234 16.33 3.45 13.91
C SER A 234 15.38 2.35 14.42
N LEU A 235 15.97 1.20 14.73
CA LEU A 235 15.28 0.03 15.25
C LEU A 235 16.19 -0.65 16.28
N GLN A 236 15.67 -0.91 17.47
CA GLN A 236 16.38 -1.61 18.54
C GLN A 236 15.49 -2.75 19.04
N PRO A 237 15.52 -3.94 18.41
CA PRO A 237 14.72 -5.06 18.85
C PRO A 237 15.26 -5.58 20.19
N VAL A 238 14.33 -6.02 21.04
CA VAL A 238 14.63 -6.83 22.22
C VAL A 238 14.30 -8.27 21.86
N VAL A 239 15.22 -9.19 22.13
CA VAL A 239 15.04 -10.62 21.86
C VAL A 239 15.39 -11.40 23.11
N ASP A 240 14.45 -12.19 23.60
CA ASP A 240 14.67 -13.16 24.66
C ASP A 240 15.15 -14.47 24.04
N ILE A 241 16.25 -15.00 24.55
CA ILE A 241 16.81 -16.29 24.17
C ILE A 241 16.76 -17.23 25.37
N GLN A 242 15.81 -18.15 25.35
CA GLN A 242 15.70 -19.21 26.35
C GLN A 242 16.46 -20.45 25.89
N ALA A 243 17.45 -20.86 26.66
CA ALA A 243 18.18 -22.10 26.46
C ALA A 243 17.46 -23.28 27.11
N TYR A 244 17.42 -24.42 26.43
CA TYR A 244 16.90 -25.67 26.95
C TYR A 244 17.88 -26.82 26.72
N ALA A 245 18.00 -27.72 27.69
CA ALA A 245 18.49 -29.08 27.46
C ALA A 245 17.32 -29.98 27.07
N ILE A 246 17.58 -30.93 26.18
CA ILE A 246 16.58 -31.85 25.64
C ILE A 246 16.82 -33.22 26.24
N TYR A 247 15.90 -33.68 27.08
CA TYR A 247 15.95 -35.04 27.63
C TYR A 247 15.71 -36.09 26.53
N PRO A 248 16.14 -37.36 26.73
CA PRO A 248 15.90 -38.43 25.77
C PRO A 248 14.42 -38.69 25.45
N ASN A 249 13.51 -38.34 26.37
CA ASN A 249 12.06 -38.43 26.18
C ASN A 249 11.46 -37.22 25.43
N GLY A 250 12.30 -36.26 25.00
CA GLY A 250 11.90 -35.02 24.32
C GLY A 250 11.50 -33.88 25.25
N ASN A 251 11.47 -34.08 26.57
CA ASN A 251 11.14 -33.01 27.52
C ASN A 251 12.25 -31.96 27.55
N LEU A 252 11.85 -30.70 27.79
CA LEU A 252 12.76 -29.56 27.82
C LEU A 252 13.04 -29.14 29.26
N ALA A 253 14.31 -29.13 29.66
CA ALA A 253 14.77 -28.52 30.90
C ALA A 253 15.23 -27.07 30.62
N PRO A 254 14.61 -26.04 31.21
CA PRO A 254 15.10 -24.67 31.05
C PRO A 254 16.45 -24.52 31.73
N LEU A 255 17.41 -23.91 31.04
CA LEU A 255 18.79 -23.73 31.53
C LEU A 255 19.03 -22.29 31.98
N PHE A 256 18.95 -21.35 31.04
CA PHE A 256 19.17 -19.92 31.28
C PHE A 256 18.41 -19.07 30.26
N LEU A 257 18.15 -17.82 30.63
CA LEU A 257 17.47 -16.82 29.79
C LEU A 257 18.42 -15.65 29.55
N LEU A 258 18.61 -15.28 28.27
CA LEU A 258 19.39 -14.10 27.88
C LEU A 258 18.47 -13.08 27.24
N GLY A 259 18.63 -11.81 27.63
CA GLY A 259 18.01 -10.67 26.93
C GLY A 259 19.04 -10.03 26.01
N LEU A 260 18.79 -10.05 24.70
CA LEU A 260 19.60 -9.36 23.71
C LEU A 260 18.92 -8.07 23.28
N THR A 261 19.71 -7.00 23.25
CA THR A 261 19.34 -5.74 22.62
C THR A 261 20.47 -5.31 21.71
N GLY A 262 20.13 -4.83 20.51
CA GLY A 262 21.13 -4.40 19.53
C GLY A 262 20.56 -3.33 18.62
N ASN A 263 21.39 -2.39 18.19
CA ASN A 263 20.96 -1.40 17.21
C ASN A 263 21.00 -2.03 15.82
N VAL A 264 19.88 -1.91 15.11
CA VAL A 264 19.76 -2.39 13.74
C VAL A 264 19.56 -1.17 12.84
N SER A 265 20.40 -1.09 11.81
CA SER A 265 20.21 -0.15 10.71
C SER A 265 19.31 -0.79 9.65
N ALA A 266 18.40 0.01 9.09
CA ALA A 266 17.49 -0.44 8.06
C ALA A 266 17.68 0.42 6.80
N THR A 267 17.77 -0.24 5.65
CA THR A 267 17.70 0.40 4.34
C THR A 267 16.40 -0.03 3.66
N THR A 268 15.81 0.86 2.87
CA THR A 268 14.55 0.61 2.15
C THR A 268 14.69 0.93 0.68
N ASP A 269 13.98 0.18 -0.14
CA ASP A 269 13.94 0.35 -1.60
C ASP A 269 12.55 -0.03 -2.14
N VAL A 270 12.27 0.26 -3.40
CA VAL A 270 11.03 -0.10 -4.08
C VAL A 270 11.33 -0.95 -5.30
N GLN A 271 10.86 -2.19 -5.30
CA GLN A 271 11.08 -3.15 -6.37
C GLN A 271 9.74 -3.71 -6.85
N SER A 272 9.45 -3.57 -8.14
CA SER A 272 8.24 -4.10 -8.79
C SER A 272 6.93 -3.72 -8.07
N GLY A 273 6.83 -2.46 -7.61
CA GLY A 273 5.65 -1.96 -6.90
C GLY A 273 5.52 -2.43 -5.44
N ARG A 274 6.55 -3.08 -4.89
CA ARG A 274 6.62 -3.48 -3.48
C ARG A 274 7.71 -2.70 -2.77
N MET A 275 7.46 -2.35 -1.52
CA MET A 275 8.51 -1.85 -0.63
C MET A 275 9.32 -3.03 -0.13
N VAL A 276 10.64 -2.94 -0.23
CA VAL A 276 11.58 -3.92 0.30
C VAL A 276 12.52 -3.23 1.28
N GLY A 277 13.08 -4.01 2.20
CA GLY A 277 14.05 -3.49 3.16
C GLY A 277 15.12 -4.52 3.48
N SER A 278 16.29 -4.04 3.88
CA SER A 278 17.39 -4.85 4.39
C SER A 278 17.79 -4.34 5.76
N LEU A 279 18.01 -5.27 6.68
CA LEU A 279 18.44 -5.02 8.04
C LEU A 279 19.91 -5.38 8.19
N ALA A 280 20.69 -4.48 8.77
CA ALA A 280 22.08 -4.75 9.15
C ALA A 280 22.23 -4.46 10.64
N VAL A 281 22.64 -5.49 11.40
CA VAL A 281 22.96 -5.37 12.82
C VAL A 281 24.26 -4.57 12.94
N GLY A 282 24.28 -3.55 13.79
CA GLY A 282 25.50 -2.79 14.08
C GLY A 282 26.59 -3.72 14.62
N ARG A 283 27.84 -3.49 14.20
CA ARG A 283 29.01 -4.13 14.82
C ARG A 283 29.20 -3.63 16.25
#